data_AF-D2V3N7-F1
#
_entry.id   AF-D2V3N7-F1
#
_cell.length_a   1.000
_cell.length_b   1.000
_cell.length_c   1.000
_cell.angle_alpha   90.00
_cell.angle_beta   90.00
_cell.angle_gamma   90.00
#
_symmetry.space_group_name_H-M   'P 1'
#
loop_
_entity.id
_entity.type
_entity.pdbx_description
1 polymer ?
#
loop_
_entity_poly.entity_id
_entity_poly.type
_entity_poly.pdbx_seq_one_letter_code
_entity_poly.pdbx_strand_id
1 'polypeptide(L)'
;MTLSSAAETSATLEISGNLIKNSSEYVREMINNFGSTNKTTQLCSIGGGLLGSLFMLRWIVGVSKKSKEKKKEIERIFKEIQQDCRQQVNELVKKENVLSKKQKIGVLIVNLGTPSQATHHYVYRYLSQFLMDGRVIDVSYLLRFLLVRGIIVPFRYKRSTRFYQEIWKNKDYSNSECSPLKYNTTSLVSKVSENLKGLNDDNCEFQVEMAMRYQEPSIESGLKKLEGCAHIVVVPLFPQYASATTGSTHEECMRVVMKWLTIPSLHFNSTFNLMDMFIKSNVKRIQEALQRTKTERENQPFDHLLLTYHSLPVRHVTQEFQEKKSLQYSYYQQSFETSVAILKELFNCTAEELIQDETNVGWFTYKRSQSDSSDDYSSNFTPTLQISTCFQSRLGKEPWLEPYTSKTLGLLAKQSSRVLIACPSFTSDCIETDHELEIEEKEEFYLKGGKYMAVARCVNDDDLFANGLTDLIAKYKQVL
;
A
#
# COMPACT_ATOMS: atom_id res chain seq x y z
N MET A 1 59.33 2.07 70.43
CA MET A 1 59.98 1.38 69.30
C MET A 1 58.95 0.50 68.64
N THR A 2 58.78 0.70 67.33
CA THR A 2 58.36 -0.28 66.31
C THR A 2 57.20 -1.21 66.67
N LEU A 3 56.00 -0.91 66.16
CA LEU A 3 54.95 -1.83 65.67
C LEU A 3 53.63 -1.06 65.51
N SER A 4 53.45 -0.31 64.41
CA SER A 4 52.12 0.25 64.06
C SER A 4 51.97 0.62 62.58
N SER A 5 53.03 1.03 61.87
CA SER A 5 52.88 1.43 60.45
C SER A 5 52.85 0.28 59.43
N ALA A 6 53.37 -0.90 59.77
CA ALA A 6 53.40 -2.04 58.84
C ALA A 6 52.02 -2.74 58.72
N ALA A 7 51.24 -2.77 59.80
CA ALA A 7 49.92 -3.41 59.83
C ALA A 7 48.86 -2.61 59.04
N GLU A 8 48.86 -1.28 59.14
CA GLU A 8 47.96 -0.41 58.37
C GLU A 8 48.28 -0.40 56.86
N THR A 9 49.56 -0.54 56.51
CA THR A 9 50.02 -0.58 55.10
C THR A 9 49.73 -1.92 54.44
N SER A 10 49.80 -3.03 55.19
CA SER A 10 49.40 -4.36 54.70
C SER A 10 47.89 -4.46 54.52
N ALA A 11 47.10 -3.97 55.48
CA ALA A 11 45.65 -3.96 55.41
C ALA A 11 45.11 -3.12 54.24
N THR A 12 45.69 -1.94 53.95
CA THR A 12 45.29 -1.13 52.79
C THR A 12 45.70 -1.75 51.44
N LEU A 13 46.80 -2.50 51.38
CA LEU A 13 47.22 -3.27 50.19
C LEU A 13 46.32 -4.49 49.94
N GLU A 14 45.91 -5.18 51.01
CA GLU A 14 44.94 -6.29 50.94
C GLU A 14 43.55 -5.80 50.55
N ILE A 15 43.10 -4.66 51.09
CA ILE A 15 41.84 -4.01 50.72
C ILE A 15 41.87 -3.52 49.27
N SER A 16 43.00 -2.97 48.79
CA SER A 16 43.14 -2.51 47.39
C SER A 16 43.23 -3.68 46.40
N GLY A 17 43.97 -4.75 46.76
CA GLY A 17 44.08 -5.97 45.97
C GLY A 17 42.76 -6.75 45.92
N ASN A 18 42.03 -6.82 47.05
CA ASN A 18 40.69 -7.39 47.13
C ASN A 18 39.67 -6.50 46.42
N LEU A 19 39.76 -5.17 46.43
CA LEU A 19 38.88 -4.32 45.63
C LEU A 19 39.10 -4.54 44.13
N ILE A 20 40.34 -4.70 43.67
CA ILE A 20 40.67 -4.95 42.26
C ILE A 20 40.27 -6.36 41.84
N LYS A 21 40.53 -7.38 42.67
CA LYS A 21 40.03 -8.74 42.44
C LYS A 21 38.50 -8.79 42.45
N ASN A 22 37.86 -8.18 43.44
CA ASN A 22 36.40 -8.12 43.56
C ASN A 22 35.78 -7.31 42.43
N SER A 23 36.42 -6.26 41.91
CA SER A 23 35.88 -5.55 40.74
C SER A 23 36.11 -6.33 39.43
N SER A 24 37.20 -7.10 39.31
CA SER A 24 37.39 -8.03 38.18
C SER A 24 36.43 -9.24 38.24
N GLU A 25 36.17 -9.76 39.43
CA GLU A 25 35.18 -10.82 39.67
C GLU A 25 33.76 -10.28 39.53
N TYR A 26 33.45 -9.08 40.01
CA TYR A 26 32.15 -8.44 39.83
C TYR A 26 31.86 -8.14 38.36
N VAL A 27 32.88 -7.75 37.58
CA VAL A 27 32.76 -7.62 36.12
C VAL A 27 32.57 -9.01 35.48
N ARG A 28 33.31 -10.05 35.89
CA ARG A 28 33.11 -11.43 35.40
C ARG A 28 31.77 -12.05 35.80
N GLU A 29 31.26 -11.75 36.99
CA GLU A 29 30.04 -12.29 37.58
C GLU A 29 28.82 -11.53 37.05
N MET A 30 28.95 -10.22 36.80
CA MET A 30 28.04 -9.53 35.89
C MET A 30 28.03 -10.25 34.55
N ILE A 31 29.20 -10.51 33.90
CA ILE A 31 29.38 -11.17 32.58
C ILE A 31 28.72 -12.56 32.49
N ASN A 32 28.75 -13.34 33.57
CA ASN A 32 28.15 -14.67 33.60
C ASN A 32 26.63 -14.67 33.84
N ASN A 33 26.06 -13.58 34.37
CA ASN A 33 24.62 -13.44 34.62
C ASN A 33 23.83 -12.80 33.43
N PHE A 34 24.46 -12.61 32.25
CA PHE A 34 23.94 -11.91 31.04
C PHE A 34 22.77 -12.61 30.29
N GLY A 35 22.06 -13.54 30.91
CA GLY A 35 21.13 -14.45 30.21
C GLY A 35 19.74 -13.92 29.88
N SER A 36 19.30 -12.75 30.36
CA SER A 36 17.87 -12.39 30.26
C SER A 36 17.60 -10.90 30.55
N THR A 37 16.93 -10.21 29.62
CA THR A 37 16.38 -8.82 29.65
C THR A 37 17.27 -7.66 29.16
N ASN A 38 16.60 -6.51 28.90
CA ASN A 38 16.81 -5.49 27.85
C ASN A 38 18.25 -4.91 27.68
N LYS A 39 18.83 -5.04 26.47
CA LYS A 39 20.27 -4.92 26.18
C LYS A 39 20.81 -3.48 26.06
N THR A 40 20.01 -2.50 25.66
CA THR A 40 20.47 -1.12 25.40
C THR A 40 20.74 -0.33 26.68
N THR A 41 19.90 -0.52 27.71
CA THR A 41 20.08 0.07 29.04
C THR A 41 21.29 -0.54 29.77
N GLN A 42 21.62 -1.80 29.45
CA GLN A 42 22.74 -2.55 30.04
C GLN A 42 24.10 -2.11 29.48
N LEU A 43 24.21 -1.81 28.19
CA LEU A 43 25.44 -1.26 27.59
C LEU A 43 25.79 0.13 28.18
N CYS A 44 24.78 0.96 28.47
CA CYS A 44 24.99 2.24 29.15
C CYS A 44 25.42 2.08 30.61
N SER A 45 24.92 1.07 31.34
CA SER A 45 25.35 0.83 32.73
C SER A 45 26.78 0.30 32.82
N ILE A 46 27.19 -0.55 31.87
CA ILE A 46 28.57 -1.05 31.75
C ILE A 46 29.51 0.09 31.39
N GLY A 47 29.15 0.93 30.41
CA GLY A 47 29.93 2.11 30.02
C GLY A 47 30.08 3.11 31.17
N GLY A 48 28.98 3.41 31.87
CA GLY A 48 28.97 4.30 33.04
C GLY A 48 29.74 3.76 34.25
N GLY A 49 29.61 2.46 34.54
CA GLY A 49 30.33 1.77 35.62
C GLY A 49 31.83 1.69 35.37
N LEU A 50 32.25 1.41 34.13
CA LEU A 50 33.66 1.43 33.71
C LEU A 50 34.24 2.84 33.78
N LEU A 51 33.54 3.85 33.26
CA LEU A 51 33.98 5.25 33.33
C LEU A 51 34.11 5.74 34.78
N GLY A 52 33.15 5.42 35.65
CA GLY A 52 33.20 5.76 37.08
C GLY A 52 34.35 5.09 37.82
N SER A 53 34.60 3.81 37.53
CA SER A 53 35.72 3.04 38.10
C SER A 53 37.08 3.58 37.64
N LEU A 54 37.20 3.94 36.36
CA LEU A 54 38.40 4.55 35.76
C LEU A 54 38.67 5.94 36.36
N PHE A 55 37.63 6.73 36.66
CA PHE A 55 37.75 8.04 37.29
C PHE A 55 38.23 7.94 38.75
N MET A 56 37.62 7.03 39.52
CA MET A 56 38.01 6.75 40.91
C MET A 56 39.47 6.28 41.02
N LEU A 57 39.90 5.37 40.14
CA LEU A 57 41.28 4.87 40.13
C LEU A 57 42.29 5.96 39.72
N ARG A 58 41.97 6.79 38.73
CA ARG A 58 42.82 7.92 38.30
C ARG A 58 42.94 8.98 39.39
N TRP A 59 41.86 9.21 40.14
CA TRP A 59 41.88 10.05 41.34
C TRP A 59 42.77 9.45 42.45
N ILE A 60 42.65 8.15 42.74
CA ILE A 60 43.50 7.44 43.72
C ILE A 60 44.99 7.51 43.33
N VAL A 61 45.33 7.35 42.05
CA VAL A 61 46.72 7.48 41.56
C VAL A 61 47.21 8.93 41.64
N GLY A 62 46.34 9.91 41.37
CA GLY A 62 46.63 11.34 41.48
C GLY A 62 46.88 11.81 42.91
N VAL A 63 46.15 11.26 43.89
CA VAL A 63 46.26 11.61 45.32
C VAL A 63 47.39 10.85 46.04
N SER A 64 47.92 9.77 45.43
CA SER A 64 48.94 8.92 46.05
C SER A 64 50.37 9.53 46.04
N LYS A 65 50.98 9.65 47.23
CA LYS A 65 52.39 10.05 47.48
C LYS A 65 53.43 8.92 47.26
N LYS A 66 53.09 7.84 46.54
CA LYS A 66 53.97 6.66 46.34
C LYS A 66 55.09 6.89 45.30
N SER A 67 56.16 6.08 45.39
CA SER A 67 57.35 6.13 44.51
C SER A 67 56.98 6.01 43.01
N LYS A 68 57.82 6.62 42.16
CA LYS A 68 57.66 6.73 40.70
C LYS A 68 57.45 5.36 40.00
N GLU A 69 57.99 4.28 40.56
CA GLU A 69 57.84 2.91 40.04
C GLU A 69 56.43 2.34 40.27
N LYS A 70 55.86 2.49 41.46
CA LYS A 70 54.50 1.99 41.75
C LYS A 70 53.43 2.72 40.95
N LYS A 71 53.64 4.00 40.64
CA LYS A 71 52.75 4.74 39.71
C LYS A 71 52.81 4.17 38.29
N LYS A 72 54.01 3.85 37.78
CA LYS A 72 54.16 3.21 36.46
C LYS A 72 53.51 1.83 36.39
N GLU A 73 53.61 1.05 37.46
CA GLU A 73 53.00 -0.28 37.50
C GLU A 73 51.47 -0.23 37.51
N ILE A 74 50.89 0.70 38.28
CA ILE A 74 49.43 0.93 38.26
C ILE A 74 48.97 1.45 36.90
N GLU A 75 49.73 2.35 36.26
CA GLU A 75 49.43 2.81 34.89
C GLU A 75 49.52 1.69 33.85
N ARG A 76 50.44 0.73 34.01
CA ARG A 76 50.54 -0.46 33.15
C ARG A 76 49.31 -1.34 33.28
N ILE A 77 48.94 -1.71 34.51
CA ILE A 77 47.75 -2.52 34.80
C ILE A 77 46.49 -1.82 34.27
N PHE A 78 46.41 -0.50 34.41
CA PHE A 78 45.31 0.30 33.87
C PHE A 78 45.21 0.23 32.35
N LYS A 79 46.35 0.33 31.63
CA LYS A 79 46.37 0.18 30.16
C LYS A 79 45.95 -1.22 29.73
N GLU A 80 46.38 -2.26 30.44
CA GLU A 80 45.99 -3.65 30.18
C GLU A 80 44.49 -3.86 30.36
N ILE A 81 43.89 -3.37 31.46
CA ILE A 81 42.44 -3.43 31.70
C ILE A 81 41.67 -2.64 30.63
N GLN A 82 42.12 -1.44 30.26
CA GLN A 82 41.48 -0.65 29.21
C GLN A 82 41.54 -1.32 27.83
N GLN A 83 42.61 -2.06 27.56
CA GLN A 83 42.77 -2.80 26.30
C GLN A 83 41.86 -4.03 26.28
N ASP A 84 41.81 -4.79 27.37
CA ASP A 84 40.96 -5.98 27.49
C ASP A 84 39.46 -5.61 27.42
N CYS A 85 39.04 -4.55 28.12
CA CYS A 85 37.67 -4.05 28.02
C CYS A 85 37.32 -3.58 26.59
N ARG A 86 38.24 -2.88 25.91
CA ARG A 86 38.04 -2.49 24.50
C ARG A 86 37.92 -3.69 23.59
N GLN A 87 38.73 -4.72 23.80
CA GLN A 87 38.69 -5.93 23.00
C GLN A 87 37.37 -6.68 23.19
N GLN A 88 36.89 -6.82 24.43
CA GLN A 88 35.61 -7.46 24.73
C GLN A 88 34.42 -6.68 24.18
N VAL A 89 34.42 -5.34 24.29
CA VAL A 89 33.40 -4.49 23.66
C VAL A 89 33.43 -4.64 22.14
N ASN A 90 34.62 -4.66 21.52
CA ASN A 90 34.75 -4.86 20.08
C ASN A 90 34.30 -6.26 19.64
N GLU A 91 34.52 -7.30 20.44
CA GLU A 91 34.00 -8.64 20.17
C GLU A 91 32.49 -8.73 20.34
N LEU A 92 31.91 -8.03 21.32
CA LEU A 92 30.47 -7.92 21.49
C LEU A 92 29.82 -7.17 20.32
N VAL A 93 30.40 -6.04 19.90
CA VAL A 93 29.96 -5.27 18.72
C VAL A 93 30.13 -6.09 17.44
N LYS A 94 31.23 -6.85 17.29
CA LYS A 94 31.40 -7.80 16.17
C LYS A 94 30.35 -8.91 16.21
N LYS A 95 30.07 -9.50 17.38
CA LYS A 95 29.00 -10.49 17.54
C LYS A 95 27.63 -9.89 17.23
N GLU A 96 27.38 -8.62 17.57
CA GLU A 96 26.14 -7.90 17.27
C GLU A 96 26.00 -7.63 15.75
N ASN A 97 27.08 -7.21 15.09
CA ASN A 97 27.12 -7.03 13.64
C ASN A 97 27.01 -8.37 12.88
N VAL A 98 27.51 -9.47 13.44
CA VAL A 98 27.31 -10.84 12.92
C VAL A 98 25.88 -11.36 13.22
N LEU A 99 25.21 -10.80 14.22
CA LEU A 99 23.79 -11.00 14.54
C LEU A 99 22.87 -10.01 13.80
N SER A 100 23.36 -9.31 12.77
CA SER A 100 22.56 -8.53 11.84
C SER A 100 21.46 -9.41 11.27
N LYS A 101 20.30 -9.38 11.94
CA LYS A 101 19.12 -10.13 11.55
C LYS A 101 18.69 -9.55 10.21
N LYS A 102 18.66 -10.39 9.18
CA LYS A 102 18.11 -10.08 7.85
C LYS A 102 16.93 -9.13 7.99
N GLN A 103 17.05 -7.92 7.45
CA GLN A 103 16.02 -6.91 7.62
C GLN A 103 14.78 -7.31 6.83
N LYS A 104 13.62 -7.31 7.51
CA LYS A 104 12.34 -7.68 6.90
C LYS A 104 11.55 -6.43 6.54
N ILE A 105 11.22 -6.31 5.26
CA ILE A 105 10.28 -5.32 4.73
C ILE A 105 8.91 -6.00 4.61
N GLY A 106 7.97 -5.56 5.43
CA GLY A 106 6.58 -5.95 5.30
C GLY A 106 5.92 -5.17 4.17
N VAL A 107 5.13 -5.85 3.35
CA VAL A 107 4.37 -5.24 2.26
C VAL A 107 2.90 -5.61 2.47
N LEU A 108 2.06 -4.61 2.70
CA LEU A 108 0.62 -4.78 2.85
C LEU A 108 -0.08 -4.24 1.61
N ILE A 109 -0.57 -5.14 0.75
CA ILE A 109 -1.37 -4.77 -0.42
C ILE A 109 -2.84 -4.74 0.00
N VAL A 110 -3.52 -3.60 -0.17
CA VAL A 110 -4.88 -3.39 0.35
C VAL A 110 -5.86 -3.08 -0.76
N ASN A 111 -6.93 -3.88 -0.90
CA ASN A 111 -8.05 -3.55 -1.78
C ASN A 111 -9.30 -3.11 -0.98
N LEU A 112 -10.36 -2.63 -1.63
CA LEU A 112 -11.59 -2.16 -0.98
C LEU A 112 -12.21 -3.23 -0.07
N GLY A 113 -12.31 -4.44 -0.58
CA GLY A 113 -12.99 -5.54 0.08
C GLY A 113 -14.32 -5.90 -0.56
N THR A 114 -14.86 -7.00 -0.08
CA THR A 114 -16.03 -7.68 -0.63
C THR A 114 -16.65 -8.54 0.48
N PRO A 115 -17.97 -8.80 0.46
CA PRO A 115 -18.54 -9.81 1.35
C PRO A 115 -17.83 -11.15 1.19
N SER A 116 -17.60 -11.84 2.31
CA SER A 116 -16.95 -13.16 2.33
C SER A 116 -17.82 -14.27 1.74
N GLN A 117 -19.13 -14.07 1.65
CA GLN A 117 -20.08 -14.95 0.97
C GLN A 117 -21.18 -14.11 0.33
N ALA A 118 -21.72 -14.57 -0.80
CA ALA A 118 -22.87 -13.95 -1.48
C ALA A 118 -24.22 -14.28 -0.80
N THR A 119 -24.29 -14.19 0.53
CA THR A 119 -25.53 -14.36 1.30
C THR A 119 -25.94 -13.08 2.01
N HIS A 120 -27.22 -12.97 2.34
CA HIS A 120 -27.80 -11.78 2.94
C HIS A 120 -27.05 -11.29 4.19
N HIS A 121 -26.63 -12.19 5.07
CA HIS A 121 -25.93 -11.85 6.30
C HIS A 121 -24.58 -11.18 6.03
N TYR A 122 -23.74 -11.78 5.19
CA TYR A 122 -22.40 -11.27 4.90
C TYR A 122 -22.42 -9.99 4.07
N VAL A 123 -23.37 -9.88 3.13
CA VAL A 123 -23.58 -8.64 2.36
C VAL A 123 -24.06 -7.51 3.28
N TYR A 124 -24.99 -7.78 4.19
CA TYR A 124 -25.42 -6.80 5.19
C TYR A 124 -24.25 -6.33 6.06
N ARG A 125 -23.41 -7.27 6.52
CA ARG A 125 -22.21 -6.97 7.32
C ARG A 125 -21.20 -6.11 6.55
N TYR A 126 -20.93 -6.45 5.30
CA TYR A 126 -20.06 -5.68 4.40
C TYR A 126 -20.57 -4.26 4.21
N LEU A 127 -21.82 -4.11 3.74
CA LEU A 127 -22.41 -2.79 3.47
C LEU A 127 -22.48 -1.93 4.75
N SER A 128 -22.79 -2.55 5.89
CA SER A 128 -22.81 -1.86 7.18
C SER A 128 -21.42 -1.37 7.59
N GLN A 129 -20.36 -2.11 7.31
CA GLN A 129 -18.99 -1.67 7.62
C GLN A 129 -18.54 -0.57 6.67
N PHE A 130 -18.73 -0.78 5.37
CA PHE A 130 -18.34 0.15 4.31
C PHE A 130 -19.01 1.51 4.46
N LEU A 131 -20.34 1.55 4.56
CA LEU A 131 -21.10 2.81 4.59
C LEU A 131 -21.04 3.51 5.95
N MET A 132 -20.64 2.82 7.02
CA MET A 132 -20.41 3.45 8.33
C MET A 132 -19.06 4.16 8.44
N ASP A 133 -18.19 4.02 7.45
CA ASP A 133 -16.93 4.72 7.35
C ASP A 133 -17.16 6.23 7.17
N GLY A 134 -16.53 7.04 8.02
CA GLY A 134 -16.69 8.48 8.00
C GLY A 134 -16.01 9.18 6.84
N ARG A 135 -15.09 8.51 6.13
CA ARG A 135 -14.51 9.02 4.89
C ARG A 135 -15.36 8.70 3.65
N VAL A 136 -16.28 7.74 3.77
CA VAL A 136 -17.22 7.37 2.69
C VAL A 136 -18.51 8.18 2.79
N ILE A 137 -19.07 8.29 4.01
CA ILE A 137 -20.21 9.16 4.31
C ILE A 137 -19.81 10.12 5.44
N ASP A 138 -19.43 11.33 5.06
CA ASP A 138 -19.01 12.47 5.89
C ASP A 138 -20.20 13.20 6.56
N VAL A 139 -21.07 12.44 7.23
CA VAL A 139 -22.06 13.00 8.20
C VAL A 139 -21.70 12.57 9.61
N SER A 140 -22.21 13.27 10.63
CA SER A 140 -21.91 12.95 12.03
C SER A 140 -22.24 11.49 12.35
N TYR A 141 -21.46 10.84 13.24
CA TYR A 141 -21.57 9.41 13.50
C TYR A 141 -22.99 8.96 13.85
N LEU A 142 -23.73 9.72 14.67
CA LEU A 142 -25.09 9.37 15.06
C LEU A 142 -26.07 9.43 13.88
N LEU A 143 -26.00 10.49 13.07
CA LEU A 143 -26.82 10.61 11.86
C LEU A 143 -26.45 9.52 10.85
N ARG A 144 -25.15 9.24 10.68
CA ARG A 144 -24.66 8.16 9.81
C ARG A 144 -25.17 6.81 10.27
N PHE A 145 -25.12 6.54 11.58
CA PHE A 145 -25.62 5.31 12.16
C PHE A 145 -27.11 5.09 11.86
N LEU A 146 -27.93 6.11 12.12
CA LEU A 146 -29.38 6.05 11.85
C LEU A 146 -29.67 5.91 10.35
N LEU A 147 -28.99 6.68 9.51
CA LEU A 147 -29.16 6.64 8.06
C LEU A 147 -28.75 5.28 7.48
N VAL A 148 -27.54 4.80 7.82
CA VAL A 148 -26.96 3.60 7.22
C VAL A 148 -27.65 2.35 7.74
N ARG A 149 -27.74 2.19 9.07
CA ARG A 149 -28.29 0.96 9.68
C ARG A 149 -29.82 0.97 9.78
N GLY A 150 -30.45 2.14 9.75
CA GLY A 150 -31.91 2.25 9.76
C GLY A 150 -32.54 2.25 8.36
N ILE A 151 -31.88 2.86 7.37
CA ILE A 151 -32.50 3.13 6.05
C ILE A 151 -31.68 2.53 4.89
N ILE A 152 -30.40 2.85 4.74
CA ILE A 152 -29.68 2.45 3.51
C ILE A 152 -29.49 0.93 3.45
N VAL A 153 -28.88 0.33 4.47
CA VAL A 153 -28.53 -1.10 4.43
C VAL A 153 -29.78 -1.99 4.46
N PRO A 154 -30.78 -1.80 5.36
CA PRO A 154 -31.96 -2.68 5.42
C PRO A 154 -32.76 -2.74 4.11
N PHE A 155 -32.77 -1.67 3.32
CA PHE A 155 -33.47 -1.63 2.04
C PHE A 155 -32.59 -2.07 0.86
N ARG A 156 -31.26 -1.86 0.93
CA ARG A 156 -30.34 -2.14 -0.19
C ARG A 156 -29.73 -3.55 -0.18
N TYR A 157 -29.60 -4.20 0.98
CA TYR A 157 -28.81 -5.43 1.08
C TYR A 157 -29.37 -6.57 0.21
N LYS A 158 -30.70 -6.73 0.13
CA LYS A 158 -31.32 -7.81 -0.66
C LYS A 158 -30.99 -7.70 -2.15
N ARG A 159 -31.09 -6.48 -2.71
CA ARG A 159 -30.73 -6.20 -4.11
C ARG A 159 -29.24 -6.46 -4.34
N SER A 160 -28.39 -5.92 -3.46
CA SER A 160 -26.93 -6.11 -3.56
C SER A 160 -26.54 -7.58 -3.46
N THR A 161 -27.21 -8.39 -2.62
CA THR A 161 -26.94 -9.83 -2.52
C THR A 161 -27.16 -10.54 -3.85
N ARG A 162 -28.22 -10.20 -4.60
CA ARG A 162 -28.47 -10.80 -5.92
C ARG A 162 -27.34 -10.49 -6.90
N PHE A 163 -26.87 -9.24 -6.90
CA PHE A 163 -25.78 -8.81 -7.76
C PHE A 163 -24.48 -9.53 -7.45
N TYR A 164 -24.15 -9.70 -6.17
CA TYR A 164 -23.03 -10.55 -5.76
C TYR A 164 -23.22 -12.00 -6.19
N GLN A 165 -24.43 -12.57 -6.08
CA GLN A 165 -24.69 -13.92 -6.53
C GLN A 165 -24.55 -14.10 -8.05
N GLU A 166 -24.84 -13.06 -8.84
CA GLU A 166 -24.70 -13.08 -10.30
C GLU A 166 -23.22 -13.05 -10.70
N ILE A 167 -22.42 -12.11 -10.16
CA ILE A 167 -21.01 -12.01 -10.55
C ILE A 167 -20.19 -13.22 -10.08
N TRP A 168 -20.57 -13.88 -8.96
CA TRP A 168 -19.91 -15.10 -8.49
C TRP A 168 -20.24 -16.32 -9.35
N LYS A 169 -21.35 -16.29 -10.11
CA LYS A 169 -21.72 -17.36 -11.06
C LYS A 169 -21.09 -17.18 -12.43
N ASN A 170 -20.41 -16.06 -12.69
CA ASN A 170 -19.75 -15.83 -13.96
C ASN A 170 -18.75 -16.96 -14.23
N LYS A 171 -18.71 -17.47 -15.46
CA LYS A 171 -17.92 -18.66 -15.85
C LYS A 171 -16.43 -18.47 -15.57
N ASP A 172 -15.94 -17.24 -15.69
CA ASP A 172 -14.54 -16.90 -15.43
C ASP A 172 -14.14 -17.13 -13.97
N TYR A 173 -15.13 -17.16 -13.05
CA TYR A 173 -14.93 -17.29 -11.61
C TYR A 173 -15.77 -18.44 -11.00
N SER A 174 -16.44 -19.26 -11.80
CA SER A 174 -17.44 -20.23 -11.31
C SER A 174 -16.85 -21.34 -10.44
N ASN A 175 -15.54 -21.56 -10.56
CA ASN A 175 -14.78 -22.52 -9.75
C ASN A 175 -14.15 -21.86 -8.51
N SER A 176 -14.33 -20.56 -8.31
CA SER A 176 -13.75 -19.83 -7.19
C SER A 176 -14.75 -19.75 -6.04
N GLU A 177 -14.26 -19.95 -4.81
CA GLU A 177 -15.07 -19.84 -3.59
C GLU A 177 -15.23 -18.39 -3.10
N CYS A 178 -14.84 -17.40 -3.91
CA CYS A 178 -14.80 -16.00 -3.52
C CYS A 178 -15.18 -15.05 -4.67
N SER A 179 -15.37 -13.77 -4.35
CA SER A 179 -15.71 -12.75 -5.35
C SER A 179 -14.60 -12.57 -6.39
N PRO A 180 -14.92 -12.09 -7.61
CA PRO A 180 -13.94 -11.70 -8.63
C PRO A 180 -12.84 -10.79 -8.07
N LEU A 181 -13.22 -9.77 -7.29
CA LEU A 181 -12.28 -8.83 -6.66
C LEU A 181 -11.23 -9.55 -5.80
N LYS A 182 -11.68 -10.43 -4.89
CA LYS A 182 -10.78 -11.19 -4.01
C LYS A 182 -9.95 -12.22 -4.77
N TYR A 183 -10.53 -12.89 -5.77
CA TYR A 183 -9.83 -13.87 -6.60
C TYR A 183 -8.66 -13.20 -7.36
N ASN A 184 -8.96 -12.16 -8.13
CA ASN A 184 -7.97 -11.41 -8.91
C ASN A 184 -6.91 -10.76 -8.02
N THR A 185 -7.30 -10.18 -6.88
CA THR A 185 -6.34 -9.61 -5.92
C THR A 185 -5.41 -10.68 -5.34
N THR A 186 -5.94 -11.87 -5.02
CA THR A 186 -5.11 -12.98 -4.48
C THR A 186 -4.11 -13.46 -5.53
N SER A 187 -4.52 -13.57 -6.79
CA SER A 187 -3.62 -13.93 -7.90
C SER A 187 -2.52 -12.89 -8.07
N LEU A 188 -2.91 -11.60 -8.15
CA LEU A 188 -1.97 -10.47 -8.25
C LEU A 188 -0.94 -10.47 -7.11
N VAL A 189 -1.39 -10.59 -5.85
CA VAL A 189 -0.51 -10.61 -4.68
C VAL A 189 0.44 -11.80 -4.72
N SER A 190 -0.02 -12.96 -5.22
CA SER A 190 0.85 -14.14 -5.39
C SER A 190 1.98 -13.86 -6.38
N LYS A 191 1.67 -13.26 -7.54
CA LYS A 191 2.67 -12.87 -8.54
C LYS A 191 3.65 -11.83 -7.99
N VAL A 192 3.15 -10.78 -7.34
CA VAL A 192 4.01 -9.76 -6.69
C VAL A 192 4.88 -10.38 -5.61
N SER A 193 4.35 -11.30 -4.80
CA SER A 193 5.13 -12.01 -3.79
C SER A 193 6.23 -12.88 -4.40
N GLU A 194 5.98 -13.54 -5.52
CA GLU A 194 6.99 -14.36 -6.21
C GLU A 194 8.09 -13.47 -6.80
N ASN A 195 7.71 -12.40 -7.48
CA ASN A 195 8.64 -11.42 -8.04
C ASN A 195 9.54 -10.80 -6.96
N LEU A 196 8.97 -10.37 -5.82
CA LEU A 196 9.72 -9.79 -4.70
C LEU A 196 10.62 -10.82 -4.00
N LYS A 197 10.21 -12.10 -3.94
CA LYS A 197 11.09 -13.16 -3.42
C LYS A 197 12.36 -13.30 -4.24
N GLY A 198 12.29 -13.10 -5.55
CA GLY A 198 13.45 -13.06 -6.45
C GLY A 198 14.43 -11.92 -6.15
N LEU A 199 14.00 -10.87 -5.42
CA LEU A 199 14.82 -9.72 -5.04
C LEU A 199 15.40 -9.81 -3.62
N ASN A 200 15.13 -10.89 -2.89
CA ASN A 200 15.67 -11.14 -1.56
C ASN A 200 17.19 -11.42 -1.65
N ASP A 201 17.96 -10.84 -0.74
CA ASP A 201 19.40 -11.11 -0.58
C ASP A 201 19.73 -11.40 0.89
N ASP A 202 21.01 -11.50 1.26
CA ASP A 202 21.41 -11.80 2.64
C ASP A 202 21.02 -10.71 3.65
N ASN A 203 20.77 -9.48 3.18
CA ASN A 203 20.51 -8.31 4.02
C ASN A 203 19.01 -7.97 4.11
N CYS A 204 18.22 -8.29 3.08
CA CYS A 204 16.81 -7.88 2.96
C CYS A 204 15.89 -9.03 2.55
N GLU A 205 14.74 -9.14 3.23
CA GLU A 205 13.65 -10.08 2.91
C GLU A 205 12.31 -9.34 2.82
N PHE A 206 11.58 -9.55 1.73
CA PHE A 206 10.20 -9.10 1.60
C PHE A 206 9.22 -10.12 2.17
N GLN A 207 8.30 -9.64 3.00
CA GLN A 207 7.13 -10.39 3.45
C GLN A 207 5.87 -9.70 2.96
N VAL A 208 5.12 -10.35 2.07
CA VAL A 208 3.94 -9.76 1.41
C VAL A 208 2.67 -10.34 1.98
N GLU A 209 1.72 -9.47 2.35
CA GLU A 209 0.41 -9.83 2.85
C GLU A 209 -0.68 -9.03 2.13
N MET A 210 -1.83 -9.66 1.93
CA MET A 210 -3.04 -9.02 1.39
C MET A 210 -3.97 -8.63 2.53
N ALA A 211 -4.61 -7.48 2.40
CA ALA A 211 -5.74 -7.08 3.23
C ALA A 211 -6.87 -6.45 2.41
N MET A 212 -8.04 -6.44 3.00
CA MET A 212 -9.22 -5.74 2.54
C MET A 212 -9.52 -4.62 3.52
N ARG A 213 -9.86 -3.44 2.99
CA ARG A 213 -10.28 -2.31 3.83
C ARG A 213 -11.54 -2.66 4.62
N TYR A 214 -12.48 -3.36 3.98
CA TYR A 214 -13.70 -3.90 4.59
C TYR A 214 -13.74 -5.42 4.45
N GLN A 215 -14.12 -6.13 5.52
CA GLN A 215 -14.15 -7.60 5.63
C GLN A 215 -12.76 -8.27 5.63
N GLU A 216 -12.70 -9.54 5.19
CA GLU A 216 -11.56 -10.44 5.43
C GLU A 216 -10.78 -10.81 4.16
N PRO A 217 -9.43 -10.89 4.24
CA PRO A 217 -8.60 -10.64 5.43
C PRO A 217 -8.57 -9.14 5.80
N SER A 218 -8.79 -8.80 7.07
CA SER A 218 -8.78 -7.39 7.51
C SER A 218 -7.37 -6.79 7.56
N ILE A 219 -7.26 -5.47 7.44
CA ILE A 219 -6.00 -4.72 7.64
C ILE A 219 -5.32 -5.10 8.97
N GLU A 220 -6.10 -5.27 10.04
CA GLU A 220 -5.56 -5.69 11.35
C GLU A 220 -4.91 -7.07 11.29
N SER A 221 -5.57 -8.05 10.65
CA SER A 221 -5.01 -9.39 10.49
C SER A 221 -3.78 -9.43 9.58
N GLY A 222 -3.76 -8.63 8.51
CA GLY A 222 -2.61 -8.49 7.62
C GLY A 222 -1.42 -7.87 8.34
N LEU A 223 -1.62 -6.74 9.01
CA LEU A 223 -0.57 -6.05 9.78
C LEU A 223 -0.02 -6.93 10.90
N LYS A 224 -0.86 -7.71 11.59
CA LYS A 224 -0.40 -8.63 12.64
C LYS A 224 0.63 -9.64 12.14
N LYS A 225 0.51 -10.11 10.89
CA LYS A 225 1.51 -11.01 10.29
C LYS A 225 2.82 -10.28 9.95
N LEU A 226 2.77 -8.95 9.80
CA LEU A 226 3.91 -8.09 9.49
C LEU A 226 4.55 -7.45 10.73
N GLU A 227 4.08 -7.73 11.95
CA GLU A 227 4.55 -7.14 13.21
C GLU A 227 6.07 -7.32 13.45
N GLY A 228 6.67 -8.35 12.84
CA GLY A 228 8.12 -8.60 12.89
C GLY A 228 8.97 -7.78 11.92
N CYS A 229 8.37 -6.93 11.10
CA CYS A 229 9.06 -6.12 10.09
C CYS A 229 9.41 -4.72 10.63
N ALA A 230 10.63 -4.25 10.39
CA ALA A 230 11.06 -2.91 10.82
C ALA A 230 10.44 -1.80 9.95
N HIS A 231 10.19 -2.12 8.68
CA HIS A 231 9.55 -1.25 7.70
C HIS A 231 8.31 -1.96 7.15
N ILE A 232 7.19 -1.23 7.06
CA ILE A 232 5.97 -1.72 6.42
C ILE A 232 5.57 -0.74 5.32
N VAL A 233 5.49 -1.26 4.10
CA VAL A 233 4.99 -0.55 2.93
C VAL A 233 3.53 -0.91 2.73
N VAL A 234 2.65 0.07 2.82
CA VAL A 234 1.22 -0.09 2.54
C VAL A 234 0.95 0.38 1.11
N VAL A 235 0.40 -0.52 0.30
CA VAL A 235 0.07 -0.30 -1.11
C VAL A 235 -1.44 -0.52 -1.31
N PRO A 236 -2.26 0.53 -1.16
CA PRO A 236 -3.67 0.49 -1.53
C PRO A 236 -3.80 0.29 -3.05
N LEU A 237 -4.65 -0.61 -3.51
CA LEU A 237 -4.91 -0.88 -4.94
C LEU A 237 -5.93 0.11 -5.54
N PHE A 238 -5.78 1.39 -5.21
CA PHE A 238 -6.55 2.49 -5.77
C PHE A 238 -5.60 3.37 -6.58
N PRO A 239 -5.66 3.35 -7.92
CA PRO A 239 -4.69 4.07 -8.74
C PRO A 239 -4.71 5.56 -8.44
N GLN A 240 -5.91 6.15 -8.45
CA GLN A 240 -6.16 7.56 -8.11
C GLN A 240 -6.50 7.72 -6.63
N TYR A 241 -5.92 8.72 -5.98
CA TYR A 241 -6.19 9.02 -4.58
C TYR A 241 -7.60 9.58 -4.40
N ALA A 242 -8.36 8.99 -3.47
CA ALA A 242 -9.55 9.61 -2.90
C ALA A 242 -9.56 9.42 -1.38
N SER A 243 -10.11 10.39 -0.64
CA SER A 243 -10.24 10.27 0.82
C SER A 243 -11.04 9.04 1.23
N ALA A 244 -12.12 8.72 0.50
CA ALA A 244 -13.01 7.59 0.76
C ALA A 244 -12.35 6.21 0.58
N THR A 245 -11.25 6.12 -0.16
CA THR A 245 -10.56 4.86 -0.46
C THR A 245 -9.16 4.84 0.18
N THR A 246 -8.17 5.45 -0.46
CA THR A 246 -6.78 5.51 0.01
C THR A 246 -6.66 6.16 1.38
N GLY A 247 -7.36 7.28 1.59
CA GLY A 247 -7.38 7.96 2.90
C GLY A 247 -7.92 7.07 4.03
N SER A 248 -8.98 6.31 3.75
CA SER A 248 -9.56 5.36 4.71
C SER A 248 -8.64 4.16 5.00
N THR A 249 -7.95 3.64 4.00
CA THR A 249 -6.92 2.61 4.20
C THR A 249 -5.80 3.10 5.10
N HIS A 250 -5.29 4.32 4.87
CA HIS A 250 -4.22 4.89 5.69
C HIS A 250 -4.67 5.09 7.14
N GLU A 251 -5.87 5.65 7.34
CA GLU A 251 -6.44 5.84 8.67
C GLU A 251 -6.57 4.51 9.42
N GLU A 252 -7.08 3.46 8.77
CA GLU A 252 -7.23 2.15 9.41
C GLU A 252 -5.89 1.51 9.76
N CYS A 253 -4.88 1.63 8.88
CA CYS A 253 -3.53 1.15 9.18
C CYS A 253 -2.95 1.88 10.42
N MET A 254 -3.07 3.21 10.46
CA MET A 254 -2.61 4.00 11.61
C MET A 254 -3.36 3.64 12.89
N ARG A 255 -4.69 3.45 12.82
CA ARG A 255 -5.54 3.02 13.96
C ARG A 255 -5.10 1.69 14.56
N VAL A 256 -4.63 0.75 13.72
CA VAL A 256 -4.13 -0.55 14.18
C VAL A 256 -2.73 -0.38 14.78
N VAL A 257 -1.80 0.22 14.03
CA VAL A 257 -0.38 0.30 14.41
C VAL A 257 -0.15 1.19 15.63
N MET A 258 -0.96 2.23 15.85
CA MET A 258 -0.84 3.10 17.03
C MET A 258 -1.05 2.37 18.38
N LYS A 259 -1.57 1.13 18.34
CA LYS A 259 -1.74 0.28 19.54
C LYS A 259 -0.52 -0.60 19.83
N TRP A 260 0.45 -0.67 18.93
CA TRP A 260 1.63 -1.50 19.08
C TRP A 260 2.65 -0.85 20.02
N LEU A 261 3.36 -1.66 20.80
CA LEU A 261 4.41 -1.17 21.70
C LEU A 261 5.61 -0.60 20.93
N THR A 262 5.94 -1.22 19.79
CA THR A 262 6.98 -0.76 18.85
C THR A 262 6.31 -0.47 17.52
N ILE A 263 6.29 0.81 17.14
CA ILE A 263 5.71 1.25 15.87
C ILE A 263 6.78 1.13 14.77
N PRO A 264 6.56 0.34 13.71
CA PRO A 264 7.49 0.24 12.59
C PRO A 264 7.47 1.51 11.73
N SER A 265 8.48 1.67 10.88
CA SER A 265 8.47 2.71 9.86
C SER A 265 7.38 2.40 8.82
N LEU A 266 6.32 3.20 8.80
CA LEU A 266 5.23 3.06 7.85
C LEU A 266 5.47 3.91 6.60
N HIS A 267 5.41 3.27 5.44
CA HIS A 267 5.51 3.91 4.13
C HIS A 267 4.19 3.73 3.38
N PHE A 268 3.56 4.83 2.99
CA PHE A 268 2.28 4.80 2.26
C PHE A 268 2.49 5.18 0.80
N ASN A 269 2.17 4.27 -0.12
CA ASN A 269 1.98 4.66 -1.50
C ASN A 269 0.55 5.20 -1.68
N SER A 270 0.42 6.48 -2.04
CA SER A 270 -0.89 7.13 -2.12
C SER A 270 -1.55 7.04 -3.49
N THR A 271 -0.74 6.90 -4.55
CA THR A 271 -1.17 6.93 -5.95
C THR A 271 -0.19 6.15 -6.82
N PHE A 272 -0.70 5.52 -7.87
CA PHE A 272 0.10 4.91 -8.94
C PHE A 272 -0.60 5.01 -10.32
N ASN A 273 -1.55 5.93 -10.46
CA ASN A 273 -2.39 6.12 -11.64
C ASN A 273 -1.61 6.42 -12.94
N LEU A 274 -0.38 6.93 -12.84
CA LEU A 274 0.54 7.20 -13.97
C LEU A 274 1.73 6.23 -14.02
N MET A 275 1.68 5.12 -13.29
CA MET A 275 2.70 4.08 -13.40
C MET A 275 2.68 3.48 -14.82
N ASP A 276 3.80 3.55 -15.53
CA ASP A 276 3.95 3.12 -16.93
C ASP A 276 3.34 1.72 -17.18
N MET A 277 3.69 0.75 -16.34
CA MET A 277 3.19 -0.62 -16.50
C MET A 277 1.70 -0.75 -16.18
N PHE A 278 1.13 0.11 -15.33
CA PHE A 278 -0.33 0.16 -15.11
C PHE A 278 -1.06 0.71 -16.34
N ILE A 279 -0.52 1.77 -16.97
CA ILE A 279 -1.08 2.33 -18.22
C ILE A 279 -1.03 1.28 -19.33
N LYS A 280 0.14 0.65 -19.54
CA LYS A 280 0.32 -0.42 -20.53
C LYS A 280 -0.59 -1.61 -20.29
N SER A 281 -0.81 -1.99 -19.03
CA SER A 281 -1.74 -3.06 -18.68
C SER A 281 -3.19 -2.70 -19.04
N ASN A 282 -3.64 -1.46 -18.80
CA ASN A 282 -4.96 -0.99 -19.24
C ASN A 282 -5.08 -1.00 -20.77
N VAL A 283 -4.06 -0.53 -21.50
CA VAL A 283 -4.04 -0.58 -22.96
C VAL A 283 -4.12 -2.01 -23.47
N LYS A 284 -3.37 -2.94 -22.88
CA LYS A 284 -3.44 -4.37 -23.18
C LYS A 284 -4.85 -4.93 -22.97
N ARG A 285 -5.54 -4.58 -21.87
CA ARG A 285 -6.93 -4.99 -21.62
C ARG A 285 -7.91 -4.44 -22.65
N ILE A 286 -7.73 -3.19 -23.08
CA ILE A 286 -8.51 -2.58 -24.17
C ILE A 286 -8.28 -3.36 -25.47
N GLN A 287 -7.04 -3.66 -25.81
CA GLN A 287 -6.67 -4.42 -27.01
C GLN A 287 -7.24 -5.83 -27.02
N GLU A 288 -7.18 -6.55 -25.89
CA GLU A 288 -7.78 -7.87 -25.72
C GLU A 288 -9.31 -7.82 -25.88
N ALA A 289 -9.98 -6.78 -25.35
CA ALA A 289 -11.41 -6.59 -25.53
C ALA A 289 -11.76 -6.35 -27.01
N LEU A 290 -10.98 -5.54 -27.74
CA LEU A 290 -11.15 -5.34 -29.17
C LEU A 290 -11.01 -6.65 -29.94
N GLN A 291 -9.98 -7.46 -29.67
CA GLN A 291 -9.78 -8.77 -30.28
C GLN A 291 -10.94 -9.73 -30.00
N ARG A 292 -11.40 -9.80 -28.76
CA ARG A 292 -12.54 -10.64 -28.36
C ARG A 292 -13.79 -10.27 -29.16
N THR A 293 -14.07 -8.98 -29.29
CA THR A 293 -15.29 -8.49 -29.96
C THR A 293 -15.29 -8.71 -31.49
N LYS A 294 -14.11 -8.71 -32.15
CA LYS A 294 -13.97 -9.10 -33.58
C LYS A 294 -14.55 -10.51 -33.82
N THR A 295 -14.40 -11.41 -32.86
CA THR A 295 -14.89 -12.80 -32.99
C THR A 295 -16.36 -12.97 -32.64
N GLU A 296 -16.94 -12.06 -31.84
CA GLU A 296 -18.19 -12.32 -31.14
C GLU A 296 -19.46 -12.00 -31.93
N ARG A 297 -19.49 -11.06 -32.91
CA ARG A 297 -20.60 -11.02 -33.90
C ARG A 297 -20.57 -10.04 -35.07
N GLU A 298 -19.73 -9.01 -35.13
CA GLU A 298 -19.75 -8.07 -36.27
C GLU A 298 -18.37 -7.42 -36.41
N ASN A 299 -17.68 -7.64 -37.55
CA ASN A 299 -16.41 -7.00 -37.95
C ASN A 299 -16.52 -5.46 -38.11
N GLN A 300 -17.47 -4.82 -37.42
CA GLN A 300 -17.69 -3.37 -37.46
C GLN A 300 -16.93 -2.70 -36.32
N PRO A 301 -16.18 -1.63 -36.63
CA PRO A 301 -15.39 -0.92 -35.64
C PRO A 301 -16.26 -0.21 -34.60
N PHE A 302 -15.69 0.04 -33.42
CA PHE A 302 -16.26 0.93 -32.43
C PHE A 302 -16.16 2.37 -32.88
N ASP A 303 -17.22 3.15 -32.66
CA ASP A 303 -17.25 4.58 -32.92
C ASP A 303 -17.00 5.41 -31.66
N HIS A 304 -17.03 4.77 -30.48
CA HIS A 304 -16.81 5.42 -29.20
C HIS A 304 -15.97 4.59 -28.22
N LEU A 305 -14.99 5.22 -27.56
CA LEU A 305 -14.24 4.68 -26.42
C LEU A 305 -14.59 5.46 -25.15
N LEU A 306 -15.20 4.78 -24.17
CA LEU A 306 -15.63 5.40 -22.92
C LEU A 306 -14.72 4.94 -21.76
N LEU A 307 -14.01 5.88 -21.15
CA LEU A 307 -13.21 5.65 -19.95
C LEU A 307 -14.03 6.05 -18.73
N THR A 308 -14.42 5.10 -17.88
CA THR A 308 -15.29 5.34 -16.73
C THR A 308 -14.56 5.17 -15.40
N TYR A 309 -14.82 6.07 -14.46
CA TYR A 309 -14.24 6.08 -13.11
C TYR A 309 -15.35 6.04 -12.07
N HIS A 310 -15.10 5.50 -10.88
CA HIS A 310 -16.07 5.60 -9.79
C HIS A 310 -16.30 7.09 -9.42
N SER A 311 -17.55 7.52 -9.35
CA SER A 311 -17.86 8.92 -9.05
C SER A 311 -17.63 9.24 -7.57
N LEU A 312 -17.47 10.52 -7.26
CA LEU A 312 -17.45 11.05 -5.90
C LEU A 312 -18.49 12.16 -5.74
N PRO A 313 -19.07 12.34 -4.54
CA PRO A 313 -19.87 13.52 -4.25
C PRO A 313 -19.06 14.80 -4.50
N VAL A 314 -19.66 15.81 -5.14
CA VAL A 314 -18.98 17.08 -5.46
C VAL A 314 -18.41 17.75 -4.21
N ARG A 315 -19.05 17.56 -3.06
CA ARG A 315 -18.59 18.09 -1.77
C ARG A 315 -17.25 17.50 -1.32
N HIS A 316 -16.97 16.22 -1.56
CA HIS A 316 -15.66 15.63 -1.23
C HIS A 316 -14.55 16.27 -2.06
N VAL A 317 -14.81 16.49 -3.34
CA VAL A 317 -13.86 17.13 -4.26
C VAL A 317 -13.68 18.62 -3.91
N THR A 318 -14.76 19.31 -3.51
CA THR A 318 -14.69 20.71 -3.09
C THR A 318 -13.94 20.87 -1.78
N GLN A 319 -14.12 19.97 -0.81
CA GLN A 319 -13.32 19.94 0.42
C GLN A 319 -11.83 19.73 0.11
N GLU A 320 -11.49 18.80 -0.79
CA GLU A 320 -10.11 18.61 -1.25
C GLU A 320 -9.53 19.90 -1.86
N PHE A 321 -10.30 20.63 -2.66
CA PHE A 321 -9.89 21.92 -3.23
C PHE A 321 -9.75 23.04 -2.18
N GLN A 322 -10.61 23.06 -1.16
CA GLN A 322 -10.54 24.05 -0.10
C GLN A 322 -9.34 23.81 0.83
N GLU A 323 -9.00 22.56 1.09
CA GLU A 323 -7.87 22.19 1.96
C GLU A 323 -6.50 22.34 1.27
N LYS A 324 -6.43 22.20 -0.07
CA LYS A 324 -5.18 22.31 -0.84
C LYS A 324 -5.26 23.39 -1.92
N LYS A 325 -4.43 24.43 -1.80
CA LYS A 325 -4.20 25.46 -2.85
C LYS A 325 -3.58 24.92 -4.17
N SER A 326 -3.54 23.60 -4.39
CA SER A 326 -3.00 22.97 -5.60
C SER A 326 -3.96 21.89 -6.12
N LEU A 327 -4.59 22.16 -7.27
CA LEU A 327 -5.52 21.25 -7.95
C LEU A 327 -4.91 19.90 -8.38
N GLN A 328 -3.58 19.80 -8.38
CA GLN A 328 -2.78 18.70 -8.94
C GLN A 328 -2.97 17.34 -8.24
N TYR A 329 -3.67 17.28 -7.10
CA TYR A 329 -3.88 16.05 -6.34
C TYR A 329 -5.36 15.67 -6.16
N SER A 330 -6.28 16.33 -6.87
CA SER A 330 -7.71 15.95 -6.80
C SER A 330 -7.96 14.64 -7.53
N TYR A 331 -8.90 13.82 -7.03
CA TYR A 331 -9.31 12.58 -7.70
C TYR A 331 -9.71 12.82 -9.16
N TYR A 332 -10.48 13.90 -9.40
CA TYR A 332 -10.96 14.31 -10.71
C TYR A 332 -9.79 14.53 -11.68
N GLN A 333 -8.79 15.32 -11.31
CA GLN A 333 -7.63 15.59 -12.15
C GLN A 333 -6.83 14.32 -12.46
N GLN A 334 -6.60 13.47 -11.46
CA GLN A 334 -5.90 12.19 -11.65
C GLN A 334 -6.63 11.27 -12.62
N SER A 335 -7.97 11.25 -12.61
CA SER A 335 -8.77 10.51 -13.59
C SER A 335 -8.52 11.00 -15.02
N PHE A 336 -8.49 12.31 -15.26
CA PHE A 336 -8.18 12.86 -16.60
C PHE A 336 -6.76 12.55 -17.04
N GLU A 337 -5.78 12.70 -16.15
CA GLU A 337 -4.38 12.40 -16.45
C GLU A 337 -4.19 10.93 -16.83
N THR A 338 -4.84 10.02 -16.10
CA THR A 338 -4.84 8.59 -16.45
C THR A 338 -5.52 8.35 -17.80
N SER A 339 -6.65 9.01 -18.07
CA SER A 339 -7.33 8.89 -19.36
C SER A 339 -6.39 9.30 -20.50
N VAL A 340 -5.78 10.48 -20.41
CA VAL A 340 -4.83 10.97 -21.42
C VAL A 340 -3.63 10.04 -21.57
N ALA A 341 -3.07 9.52 -20.47
CA ALA A 341 -1.95 8.59 -20.52
C ALA A 341 -2.31 7.27 -21.24
N ILE A 342 -3.50 6.71 -20.97
CA ILE A 342 -4.01 5.53 -21.69
C ILE A 342 -4.17 5.82 -23.17
N LEU A 343 -4.72 6.98 -23.55
CA LEU A 343 -4.93 7.33 -24.95
C LEU A 343 -3.61 7.53 -25.70
N LYS A 344 -2.63 8.18 -25.08
CA LYS A 344 -1.28 8.33 -25.64
C LYS A 344 -0.61 6.98 -25.89
N GLU A 345 -0.69 6.07 -24.92
CA GLU A 345 -0.13 4.72 -25.05
C GLU A 345 -0.91 3.88 -26.07
N LEU A 346 -2.24 4.00 -26.10
CA LEU A 346 -3.11 3.22 -26.99
C LEU A 346 -2.92 3.60 -28.47
N PHE A 347 -2.77 4.89 -28.76
CA PHE A 347 -2.67 5.41 -30.13
C PHE A 347 -1.23 5.77 -30.52
N ASN A 348 -0.27 5.59 -29.62
CA ASN A 348 1.12 6.04 -29.80
C ASN A 348 1.18 7.50 -30.30
N CYS A 349 0.33 8.36 -29.74
CA CYS A 349 0.10 9.72 -30.19
C CYS A 349 0.56 10.78 -29.17
N THR A 350 0.79 11.99 -29.66
CA THR A 350 1.09 13.17 -28.85
C THR A 350 -0.19 13.79 -28.27
N ALA A 351 -0.07 14.64 -27.24
CA ALA A 351 -1.25 15.30 -26.67
C ALA A 351 -1.94 16.23 -27.67
N GLU A 352 -1.17 16.83 -28.60
CA GLU A 352 -1.69 17.76 -29.59
C GLU A 352 -2.60 17.08 -30.64
N GLU A 353 -2.49 15.75 -30.80
CA GLU A 353 -3.33 14.97 -31.72
C GLU A 353 -4.69 14.57 -31.09
N LEU A 354 -4.82 14.69 -29.77
CA LEU A 354 -6.08 14.53 -29.04
C LEU A 354 -6.81 15.87 -28.97
N ILE A 355 -7.76 16.07 -29.87
CA ILE A 355 -8.55 17.31 -29.90
C ILE A 355 -9.59 17.23 -28.80
N GLN A 356 -9.36 17.97 -27.70
CA GLN A 356 -10.35 18.12 -26.64
C GLN A 356 -11.56 18.91 -27.15
N ASP A 357 -12.75 18.44 -26.82
CA ASP A 357 -13.99 19.19 -27.08
C ASP A 357 -14.02 20.46 -26.19
N GLU A 358 -14.14 21.63 -26.82
CA GLU A 358 -14.20 22.93 -26.13
C GLU A 358 -15.46 23.10 -25.26
N THR A 359 -16.51 22.32 -25.55
CA THR A 359 -17.83 22.41 -24.91
C THR A 359 -18.09 21.33 -23.87
N ASN A 360 -17.46 20.15 -24.02
CA ASN A 360 -17.66 19.00 -23.13
C ASN A 360 -16.34 18.58 -22.46
N VAL A 361 -16.13 19.04 -21.22
CA VAL A 361 -14.95 18.65 -20.42
C VAL A 361 -14.87 17.12 -20.33
N GLY A 362 -13.74 16.57 -20.77
CA GLY A 362 -13.49 15.13 -20.78
C GLY A 362 -13.88 14.39 -22.05
N TRP A 363 -14.38 15.09 -23.06
CA TRP A 363 -14.58 14.53 -24.39
C TRP A 363 -13.40 14.88 -25.27
N PHE A 364 -12.92 13.88 -26.02
CA PHE A 364 -11.81 14.00 -26.94
C PHE A 364 -12.24 13.39 -28.27
N THR A 365 -11.82 13.99 -29.37
CA THR A 365 -11.91 13.39 -30.70
C THR A 365 -10.52 12.96 -31.14
N TYR A 366 -10.37 11.67 -31.47
CA TYR A 366 -9.19 11.16 -32.13
C TYR A 366 -9.47 10.98 -33.63
N LYS A 367 -8.66 11.65 -34.46
CA LYS A 367 -8.69 11.49 -35.93
C LYS A 367 -7.45 10.74 -36.35
N ARG A 368 -7.64 9.54 -36.92
CA ARG A 368 -6.52 8.68 -37.34
C ARG A 368 -5.72 9.34 -38.46
N SER A 369 -4.38 9.36 -38.34
CA SER A 369 -3.50 9.81 -39.43
C SER A 369 -3.39 8.72 -40.50
N GLN A 370 -3.16 9.10 -41.76
CA GLN A 370 -2.94 8.13 -42.85
C GLN A 370 -1.63 7.32 -42.68
N SER A 371 -0.72 7.75 -41.81
CA SER A 371 0.54 7.07 -41.50
C SER A 371 0.44 5.96 -40.46
N ASP A 372 -0.70 5.79 -39.77
CA ASP A 372 -0.88 4.83 -38.66
C ASP A 372 -1.08 3.38 -39.13
N SER A 373 -0.54 3.05 -40.30
CA SER A 373 -0.88 1.86 -41.08
C SER A 373 -0.24 0.55 -40.61
N SER A 374 0.35 0.47 -39.42
CA SER A 374 1.00 -0.76 -38.92
C SER A 374 0.33 -1.44 -37.73
N ASP A 375 -0.56 -0.75 -36.98
CA ASP A 375 -1.04 -1.28 -35.71
C ASP A 375 -2.43 -1.90 -35.86
N ASP A 376 -2.51 -3.24 -35.77
CA ASP A 376 -3.69 -4.10 -35.95
C ASP A 376 -4.94 -3.59 -35.19
N TYR A 377 -4.74 -2.91 -34.06
CA TYR A 377 -5.81 -2.46 -33.19
C TYR A 377 -6.57 -1.23 -33.69
N SER A 378 -5.91 -0.31 -34.38
CA SER A 378 -6.51 0.94 -34.88
C SER A 378 -7.64 0.69 -35.90
N SER A 379 -7.61 -0.47 -36.56
CA SER A 379 -8.65 -0.93 -37.48
C SER A 379 -9.98 -1.27 -36.79
N ASN A 380 -9.95 -1.51 -35.48
CA ASN A 380 -11.15 -1.79 -34.69
C ASN A 380 -11.91 -0.52 -34.28
N PHE A 381 -11.35 0.66 -34.55
CA PHE A 381 -12.01 1.94 -34.32
C PHE A 381 -12.35 2.59 -35.65
N THR A 382 -13.39 3.42 -35.65
CA THR A 382 -13.71 4.26 -36.80
C THR A 382 -12.57 5.25 -37.08
N PRO A 383 -12.39 5.71 -38.33
CA PRO A 383 -11.36 6.71 -38.65
C PRO A 383 -11.46 8.01 -37.84
N THR A 384 -12.67 8.33 -37.37
CA THR A 384 -12.93 9.37 -36.39
C THR A 384 -13.54 8.71 -35.17
N LEU A 385 -12.74 8.54 -34.12
CA LEU A 385 -13.15 7.92 -32.87
C LEU A 385 -13.52 9.02 -31.87
N GLN A 386 -14.69 8.90 -31.26
CA GLN A 386 -15.08 9.72 -30.13
C GLN A 386 -14.63 9.06 -28.83
N ILE A 387 -14.11 9.86 -27.90
CA ILE A 387 -13.62 9.40 -26.62
C ILE A 387 -14.26 10.23 -25.53
N SER A 388 -14.69 9.61 -24.44
CA SER A 388 -15.24 10.33 -23.29
C SER A 388 -14.76 9.75 -21.97
N THR A 389 -14.34 10.62 -21.06
CA THR A 389 -14.11 10.30 -19.65
C THR A 389 -15.38 10.60 -18.85
N CYS A 390 -15.90 9.59 -18.13
CA CYS A 390 -17.15 9.66 -17.36
C CYS A 390 -16.99 9.11 -15.94
N PHE A 391 -18.00 9.35 -15.11
CA PHE A 391 -18.07 8.88 -13.73
C PHE A 391 -19.34 8.05 -13.47
N GLN A 392 -19.17 6.85 -12.93
CA GLN A 392 -20.23 5.85 -12.66
C GLN A 392 -20.58 5.71 -11.16
N SER A 393 -21.54 4.85 -10.83
CA SER A 393 -21.88 4.44 -9.47
C SER A 393 -22.22 5.58 -8.51
N ARG A 394 -23.41 6.16 -8.66
CA ARG A 394 -23.90 7.27 -7.80
C ARG A 394 -24.89 6.78 -6.75
N LEU A 395 -24.92 7.47 -5.60
CA LEU A 395 -25.86 7.18 -4.53
C LEU A 395 -26.61 8.44 -4.07
N GLY A 396 -27.94 8.33 -3.97
CA GLY A 396 -28.78 9.41 -3.45
C GLY A 396 -29.03 10.53 -4.47
N LYS A 397 -29.42 11.71 -3.96
CA LYS A 397 -29.83 12.88 -4.77
C LYS A 397 -28.81 14.02 -4.77
N GLU A 398 -27.72 13.88 -4.00
CA GLU A 398 -26.68 14.91 -3.97
C GLU A 398 -25.97 15.02 -5.33
N PRO A 399 -25.34 16.16 -5.67
CA PRO A 399 -24.51 16.27 -6.86
C PRO A 399 -23.27 15.39 -6.78
N TRP A 400 -22.99 14.66 -7.86
CA TRP A 400 -21.80 13.82 -8.03
C TRP A 400 -20.96 14.35 -9.19
N LEU A 401 -19.72 13.86 -9.32
CA LEU A 401 -18.86 14.20 -10.44
C LEU A 401 -19.52 13.84 -11.78
N GLU A 402 -19.47 14.79 -12.71
CA GLU A 402 -20.00 14.72 -14.06
C GLU A 402 -18.84 14.69 -15.08
N PRO A 403 -19.06 14.12 -16.28
CA PRO A 403 -20.32 13.58 -16.81
C PRO A 403 -20.66 12.18 -16.29
N TYR A 404 -21.95 11.87 -16.14
CA TYR A 404 -22.41 10.56 -15.64
C TYR A 404 -22.37 9.50 -16.72
N THR A 405 -21.75 8.34 -16.42
CA THR A 405 -21.67 7.20 -17.36
C THR A 405 -23.03 6.80 -17.90
N SER A 406 -24.03 6.64 -17.03
CA SER A 406 -25.40 6.26 -17.45
C SER A 406 -26.09 7.27 -18.37
N LYS A 407 -25.82 8.58 -18.17
CA LYS A 407 -26.36 9.63 -19.02
C LYS A 407 -25.65 9.65 -20.38
N THR A 408 -24.32 9.53 -20.38
CA THR A 408 -23.51 9.46 -21.59
C THR A 408 -23.89 8.26 -22.45
N LEU A 409 -23.98 7.07 -21.86
CA LEU A 409 -24.44 5.86 -22.56
C LEU A 409 -25.85 6.03 -23.13
N GLY A 410 -26.76 6.67 -22.41
CA GLY A 410 -28.09 6.99 -22.92
C GLY A 410 -28.10 7.95 -24.12
N LEU A 411 -27.12 8.86 -24.22
CA LEU A 411 -26.95 9.74 -25.39
C LEU A 411 -26.35 8.96 -26.58
N LEU A 412 -25.30 8.17 -26.34
CA LEU A 412 -24.66 7.33 -27.35
C LEU A 412 -25.60 6.26 -27.91
N ALA A 413 -26.47 5.68 -27.07
CA ALA A 413 -27.48 4.74 -27.50
C ALA A 413 -28.45 5.36 -28.53
N LYS A 414 -28.88 6.61 -28.31
CA LYS A 414 -29.75 7.34 -29.25
C LYS A 414 -29.06 7.68 -30.57
N GLN A 415 -27.72 7.73 -30.57
CA GLN A 415 -26.90 7.89 -31.78
C GLN A 415 -26.62 6.55 -32.46
N SER A 416 -27.14 5.44 -31.92
CA SER A 416 -26.89 4.07 -32.40
C SER A 416 -25.40 3.74 -32.49
N SER A 417 -24.65 4.19 -31.48
CA SER A 417 -23.20 3.99 -31.36
C SER A 417 -22.80 2.54 -31.06
N ARG A 418 -21.54 2.23 -31.33
CA ARG A 418 -20.82 1.03 -30.89
C ARG A 418 -19.75 1.45 -29.88
N VAL A 419 -19.94 1.09 -28.62
CA VAL A 419 -19.15 1.61 -27.49
C VAL A 419 -18.26 0.53 -26.88
N LEU A 420 -16.97 0.82 -26.76
CA LEU A 420 -16.05 0.06 -25.88
C LEU A 420 -15.85 0.84 -24.58
N ILE A 421 -16.02 0.17 -23.45
CA ILE A 421 -15.85 0.76 -22.12
C ILE A 421 -14.58 0.21 -21.47
N ALA A 422 -13.78 1.06 -20.82
CA ALA A 422 -12.72 0.64 -19.92
C ALA A 422 -12.82 1.36 -18.57
N CYS A 423 -12.43 0.68 -17.49
CA CYS A 423 -12.58 1.18 -16.13
C CYS A 423 -11.23 1.27 -15.37
N PRO A 424 -10.41 2.30 -15.63
CA PRO A 424 -9.09 2.44 -15.02
C PRO A 424 -9.10 2.92 -13.56
N SER A 425 -10.27 3.07 -12.92
CA SER A 425 -10.38 3.35 -11.49
C SER A 425 -10.30 2.09 -10.61
N PHE A 426 -10.48 0.91 -11.19
CA PHE A 426 -10.39 -0.37 -10.48
C PHE A 426 -9.24 -1.21 -11.03
N THR A 427 -8.53 -1.88 -10.12
CA THR A 427 -7.46 -2.81 -10.51
C THR A 427 -7.95 -4.25 -10.67
N SER A 428 -9.18 -4.55 -10.27
CA SER A 428 -9.74 -5.89 -10.30
C SER A 428 -11.23 -5.83 -10.61
N ASP A 429 -11.71 -6.78 -11.41
CA ASP A 429 -13.13 -6.89 -11.72
C ASP A 429 -13.94 -7.05 -10.43
N CYS A 430 -15.07 -6.37 -10.39
CA CYS A 430 -15.90 -6.20 -9.21
C CYS A 430 -17.37 -6.02 -9.60
N ILE A 431 -18.22 -5.74 -8.62
CA ILE A 431 -19.66 -5.56 -8.86
C ILE A 431 -19.93 -4.37 -9.80
N GLU A 432 -19.12 -3.31 -9.72
CA GLU A 432 -19.21 -2.14 -10.59
C GLU A 432 -18.86 -2.47 -12.06
N THR A 433 -18.03 -3.47 -12.33
CA THR A 433 -17.67 -3.83 -13.70
C THR A 433 -18.52 -4.98 -14.24
N ASP A 434 -18.59 -6.09 -13.52
CA ASP A 434 -19.25 -7.32 -13.99
C ASP A 434 -20.78 -7.27 -13.91
N HIS A 435 -21.34 -6.38 -13.07
CA HIS A 435 -22.78 -6.23 -12.95
C HIS A 435 -23.27 -4.85 -13.41
N GLU A 436 -22.77 -3.74 -12.83
CA GLU A 436 -23.25 -2.41 -13.21
C GLU A 436 -22.99 -2.13 -14.70
N LEU A 437 -21.76 -2.34 -15.20
CA LEU A 437 -21.46 -2.11 -16.62
C LEU A 437 -21.93 -3.25 -17.54
N GLU A 438 -21.54 -4.50 -17.27
CA GLU A 438 -21.81 -5.62 -18.20
C GLU A 438 -23.27 -6.12 -18.19
N ILE A 439 -24.05 -5.80 -17.16
CA ILE A 439 -25.47 -6.19 -17.07
C ILE A 439 -26.37 -4.97 -17.10
N GLU A 440 -26.39 -4.12 -16.05
CA GLU A 440 -27.39 -3.06 -15.91
C GLU A 440 -27.28 -2.00 -17.03
N GLU A 441 -26.11 -1.38 -17.20
CA GLU A 441 -25.89 -0.33 -18.21
C GLU A 441 -25.95 -0.88 -19.64
N LYS A 442 -25.50 -2.12 -19.85
CA LYS A 442 -25.55 -2.79 -21.15
C LYS A 442 -26.99 -3.07 -21.59
N GLU A 443 -27.83 -3.58 -20.69
CA GLU A 443 -29.26 -3.77 -20.95
C GLU A 443 -29.94 -2.43 -21.27
N GLU A 444 -29.69 -1.39 -20.48
CA GLU A 444 -30.25 -0.06 -20.70
C GLU A 444 -29.77 0.58 -22.01
N PHE A 445 -28.50 0.38 -22.39
CA PHE A 445 -27.93 0.85 -23.65
C PHE A 445 -28.63 0.23 -24.86
N TYR A 446 -28.86 -1.08 -24.85
CA TYR A 446 -29.58 -1.76 -25.93
C TYR A 446 -31.05 -1.37 -26.00
N LEU A 447 -31.74 -1.25 -24.85
CA LEU A 447 -33.12 -0.80 -24.79
C LEU A 447 -33.32 0.61 -25.38
N LYS A 448 -32.29 1.47 -25.31
CA LYS A 448 -32.30 2.83 -25.86
C LYS A 448 -31.84 2.94 -27.31
N GLY A 449 -31.55 1.82 -27.99
CA GLY A 449 -31.20 1.78 -29.41
C GLY A 449 -29.70 1.77 -29.74
N GLY A 450 -28.84 1.53 -28.74
CA GLY A 450 -27.41 1.31 -28.97
C GLY A 450 -27.14 0.05 -29.79
N LYS A 451 -26.10 0.04 -30.64
CA LYS A 451 -25.83 -1.10 -31.53
C LYS A 451 -25.04 -2.21 -30.86
N TYR A 452 -23.96 -1.84 -30.19
CA TYR A 452 -23.06 -2.79 -29.55
C TYR A 452 -22.32 -2.14 -28.39
N MET A 453 -22.18 -2.88 -27.29
CA MET A 453 -21.43 -2.46 -26.12
C MET A 453 -20.56 -3.60 -25.62
N ALA A 454 -19.31 -3.30 -25.35
CA ALA A 454 -18.35 -4.21 -24.74
C ALA A 454 -17.61 -3.53 -23.59
N VAL A 455 -17.27 -4.29 -22.55
CA VAL A 455 -16.45 -3.80 -21.44
C VAL A 455 -15.11 -4.52 -21.45
N ALA A 456 -14.04 -3.74 -21.32
CA ALA A 456 -12.70 -4.25 -21.10
C ALA A 456 -12.56 -4.71 -19.65
N ARG A 457 -11.91 -5.85 -19.46
CA ARG A 457 -11.56 -6.38 -18.13
C ARG A 457 -10.65 -5.38 -17.41
N CYS A 458 -10.74 -5.32 -16.08
CA CYS A 458 -9.72 -4.61 -15.29
C CYS A 458 -8.34 -5.24 -15.49
N VAL A 459 -7.29 -4.54 -15.07
CA VAL A 459 -5.91 -5.09 -15.12
C VAL A 459 -5.78 -6.43 -14.38
N ASN A 460 -6.63 -6.68 -13.39
CA ASN A 460 -6.73 -7.92 -12.62
C ASN A 460 -5.35 -8.35 -12.09
N ASP A 461 -4.84 -9.48 -12.55
CA ASP A 461 -3.54 -10.05 -12.21
C ASP A 461 -2.56 -10.01 -13.39
N ASP A 462 -2.73 -9.09 -14.34
CA ASP A 462 -1.85 -8.95 -15.48
C ASP A 462 -0.36 -8.81 -15.08
N ASP A 463 0.52 -9.46 -15.84
CA ASP A 463 1.94 -9.51 -15.51
C ASP A 463 2.60 -8.13 -15.58
N LEU A 464 2.16 -7.23 -16.49
CA LEU A 464 2.69 -5.87 -16.53
C LEU A 464 2.34 -5.15 -15.23
N PHE A 465 1.10 -5.28 -14.76
CA PHE A 465 0.68 -4.65 -13.52
C PHE A 465 1.41 -5.23 -12.29
N ALA A 466 1.54 -6.55 -12.20
CA ALA A 466 2.27 -7.23 -11.13
C ALA A 466 3.76 -6.79 -11.09
N ASN A 467 4.41 -6.69 -12.26
CA ASN A 467 5.78 -6.21 -12.37
C ASN A 467 5.90 -4.73 -11.97
N GLY A 468 4.95 -3.88 -12.39
CA GLY A 468 4.94 -2.46 -12.00
C GLY A 468 4.81 -2.27 -10.48
N LEU A 469 3.94 -3.04 -9.84
CA LEU A 469 3.83 -3.06 -8.37
C LEU A 469 5.12 -3.55 -7.72
N THR A 470 5.75 -4.59 -8.28
CA THR A 470 7.04 -5.10 -7.81
C THR A 470 8.09 -3.98 -7.84
N ASP A 471 8.23 -3.28 -8.96
CA ASP A 471 9.19 -2.18 -9.12
C ASP A 471 8.88 -1.01 -8.18
N LEU A 472 7.60 -0.70 -7.98
CA LEU A 472 7.15 0.31 -7.02
C LEU A 472 7.57 -0.05 -5.59
N ILE A 473 7.41 -1.31 -5.20
CA ILE A 473 7.74 -1.82 -3.86
C ILE A 473 9.26 -1.97 -3.68
N ALA A 474 9.97 -2.42 -4.71
CA ALA A 474 11.42 -2.65 -4.69
C ALA A 474 12.21 -1.37 -4.39
N LYS A 475 11.67 -0.19 -4.73
CA LYS A 475 12.28 1.11 -4.38
C LYS A 475 12.48 1.28 -2.86
N TYR A 476 11.62 0.69 -2.03
CA TYR A 476 11.75 0.77 -0.57
C TYR A 476 12.91 -0.07 -0.03
N LYS A 477 13.49 -0.97 -0.83
CA LYS A 477 14.75 -1.64 -0.48
C LYS A 477 15.91 -0.64 -0.34
N GLN A 478 15.89 0.45 -1.11
CA GLN A 478 16.92 1.51 -1.03
C GLN A 478 16.78 2.39 0.22
N VAL A 479 15.67 2.25 0.95
CA VAL A 479 15.41 2.98 2.20
C VAL A 479 16.04 2.25 3.41
N LEU A 480 16.36 0.96 3.26
CA LEU A 480 17.23 0.21 4.16
C LEU A 480 18.70 0.57 3.91
#